data_AF-A0A537CE14-F1
#
_entry.id   AF-A0A537CE14-F1
#
_cell.length_a   1.000
_cell.length_b   1.000
_cell.length_c   1.000
_cell.angle_alpha   90.00
_cell.angle_beta   90.00
_cell.angle_gamma   90.00
#
_symmetry.space_group_name_H-M   'P 1'
#
loop_
_entity.id
_entity.type
_entity.pdbx_description
1 polymer ?
#
loop_
_entity_poly.entity_id
_entity_poly.type
_entity_poly.pdbx_seq_one_letter_code
_entity_poly.pdbx_strand_id
1 'polypeptide(L)'
;MKKMVASLSPEEEVVDASNLILGRMASYVAKQALEGKKMVVLNAERAIISGTKARVVARAKTRLKTRTLGSQDKAPTHPRRP
;
A
#
# COMPACT_ATOMS: atom_id res chain seq x y z
N MET A 1 6.79 18.66 12.63
CA MET A 1 7.79 17.59 12.83
C MET A 1 8.02 16.90 11.49
N LYS A 2 9.02 17.38 10.73
CA LYS A 2 9.42 16.88 9.41
C LYS A 2 10.39 15.72 9.66
N LYS A 3 9.98 14.46 9.49
CA LYS A 3 10.93 13.34 9.42
C LYS A 3 11.34 13.16 7.96
N MET A 4 12.29 13.98 7.52
CA MET A 4 13.12 13.68 6.34
C MET A 4 14.32 12.89 6.85
N VAL A 5 14.55 11.69 6.34
CA VAL A 5 15.82 10.99 6.55
C VAL A 5 16.29 10.35 5.24
N ALA A 6 17.53 10.67 4.91
CA ALA A 6 18.45 10.15 3.89
C ALA A 6 18.18 10.53 2.42
N SER A 7 19.07 11.38 1.92
CA SER A 7 19.20 11.88 0.55
C SER A 7 19.43 10.80 -0.50
N LEU A 8 18.57 10.75 -1.51
CA LEU A 8 18.70 9.95 -2.74
C LEU A 8 18.11 10.76 -3.89
N SER A 9 18.97 11.36 -4.73
CA SER A 9 18.67 12.21 -5.90
C SER A 9 17.62 13.33 -5.69
N PRO A 10 17.60 14.42 -6.47
CA PRO A 10 16.70 15.55 -6.20
C PRO A 10 15.19 15.24 -6.31
N GLU A 11 14.80 14.04 -6.76
CA GLU A 11 13.44 13.72 -7.18
C GLU A 11 12.81 12.51 -6.45
N GLU A 12 13.50 11.91 -5.48
CA GLU A 12 12.97 10.80 -4.68
C GLU A 12 12.47 11.27 -3.32
N GLU A 13 11.17 11.09 -3.09
CA GLU A 13 10.53 11.42 -1.82
C GLU A 13 10.26 10.12 -1.04
N VAL A 14 10.76 10.07 0.19
CA VAL A 14 10.66 8.91 1.07
C VAL A 14 9.53 9.14 2.07
N VAL A 15 8.58 8.19 2.13
CA VAL A 15 7.43 8.22 3.05
C VAL A 15 7.50 7.03 4.00
N ASP A 16 7.57 7.31 5.30
CA ASP A 16 7.43 6.30 6.34
C ASP A 16 5.95 6.01 6.60
N ALA A 17 5.51 4.77 6.35
CA ALA A 17 4.11 4.35 6.51
C ALA A 17 3.69 4.12 7.97
N SER A 18 4.62 4.23 8.92
CA SER A 18 4.34 4.01 10.34
C SER A 18 3.25 4.94 10.87
N ASN A 19 2.19 4.36 11.46
CA ASN A 19 1.06 5.09 12.04
C ASN A 19 0.23 5.92 11.03
N LEU A 20 0.42 5.70 9.72
CA LEU A 20 -0.39 6.33 8.67
C LEU A 20 -1.53 5.42 8.24
N ILE A 21 -2.67 6.03 7.89
CA ILE A 21 -3.81 5.28 7.36
C ILE A 21 -3.52 4.90 5.90
N LEU A 22 -3.43 3.60 5.62
CA LEU A 22 -3.03 3.03 4.34
C LEU A 22 -3.74 3.68 3.14
N GLY A 23 -5.07 3.78 3.21
CA GLY A 23 -5.85 4.35 2.10
C GLY A 23 -5.57 5.85 1.87
N ARG A 24 -5.41 6.62 2.94
CA ARG A 24 -5.16 8.08 2.84
C ARG A 24 -3.75 8.34 2.29
N MET A 25 -2.77 7.60 2.79
CA MET A 25 -1.40 7.66 2.31
C MET A 25 -1.31 7.24 0.84
N ALA A 26 -1.97 6.15 0.46
CA ALA A 26 -1.96 5.66 -0.93
C ALA A 26 -2.50 6.69 -1.92
N SER A 27 -3.58 7.41 -1.59
CA SER A 27 -4.11 8.48 -2.45
C SER A 27 -3.13 9.63 -2.62
N TYR A 28 -2.44 10.04 -1.55
CA TYR A 28 -1.42 11.07 -1.62
C TYR A 28 -0.23 10.64 -2.49
N VAL A 29 0.33 9.47 -2.21
CA VAL A 29 1.47 8.91 -2.95
C VAL A 29 1.12 8.72 -4.43
N ALA A 30 -0.08 8.23 -4.75
CA ALA A 30 -0.53 8.07 -6.13
C ALA A 30 -0.59 9.40 -6.89
N LYS A 31 -1.09 10.48 -6.26
CA LYS A 31 -1.12 11.80 -6.88
C LYS A 31 0.29 12.30 -7.18
N GLN A 32 1.19 12.22 -6.21
CA GLN A 32 2.56 12.69 -6.40
C GLN A 32 3.32 11.86 -7.44
N ALA A 33 3.05 10.55 -7.51
CA ALA A 33 3.63 9.68 -8.53
C ALA A 33 3.13 10.04 -9.95
N LEU A 34 1.85 10.40 -10.10
CA LEU A 34 1.31 10.90 -11.38
C LEU A 34 1.89 12.25 -11.80
N GLU A 35 2.29 13.09 -10.84
CA GLU A 35 3.01 14.34 -11.09
C GLU A 35 4.48 14.13 -11.51
N GLY A 36 4.94 12.88 -11.60
CA GLY A 36 6.28 12.53 -12.10
C GLY A 36 7.35 12.39 -11.01
N LYS A 37 6.98 12.47 -9.72
CA LYS A 37 7.93 12.27 -8.62
C LYS A 37 8.14 10.78 -8.34
N LYS A 38 9.37 10.40 -8.01
CA LYS A 38 9.66 9.04 -7.56
C LYS A 38 9.38 8.94 -6.07
N MET A 39 8.55 7.97 -5.68
CA MET A 39 8.08 7.80 -4.31
C MET A 39 8.56 6.46 -3.75
N VAL A 40 9.19 6.48 -2.58
CA VAL A 40 9.63 5.29 -1.87
C VAL A 40 8.87 5.19 -0.55
N VAL A 41 8.10 4.11 -0.37
CA VAL A 41 7.36 3.85 0.88
C VAL A 41 8.15 2.86 1.73
N LEU A 42 8.45 3.25 2.97
CA LEU A 42 9.14 2.42 3.95
C LEU A 42 8.18 1.94 5.05
N ASN A 43 8.50 0.81 5.67
CA ASN A 43 7.76 0.21 6.79
C ASN A 43 6.27 -0.05 6.49
N ALA A 44 5.96 -0.57 5.30
CA ALA A 44 4.58 -0.85 4.90
C ALA A 44 3.85 -1.80 5.87
N GLU A 45 4.57 -2.64 6.61
CA GLU A 45 4.03 -3.52 7.64
C GLU A 45 3.45 -2.78 8.86
N ARG A 46 3.83 -1.50 9.06
CA ARG A 46 3.37 -0.64 10.16
C ARG A 46 2.21 0.29 9.78
N ALA A 47 1.70 0.18 8.55
CA ALA A 47 0.57 0.97 8.10
C ALA A 47 -0.73 0.58 8.82
N ILE A 48 -1.58 1.56 9.11
CA ILE A 48 -2.86 1.37 9.80
C ILE A 48 -3.98 1.22 8.79
N ILE A 49 -4.79 0.17 8.97
CA ILE A 49 -6.05 0.00 8.24
C ILE A 49 -7.19 0.42 9.18
N SER A 50 -8.02 1.36 8.72
CA SER A 50 -9.17 1.82 9.50
C SER A 50 -10.26 0.75 9.57
N GLY A 51 -10.90 0.66 10.74
CA GLY A 51 -12.01 -0.26 11.00
C GLY A 51 -11.64 -1.40 11.97
N THR A 52 -12.61 -2.27 12.25
CA THR A 52 -12.42 -3.40 13.18
C THR A 52 -11.61 -4.51 12.53
N LYS A 53 -10.72 -5.14 13.31
CA LYS A 53 -9.88 -6.27 12.87
C LYS A 53 -10.69 -7.37 12.19
N ALA A 54 -11.83 -7.74 12.77
CA ALA A 54 -12.72 -8.77 12.21
C ALA A 54 -13.18 -8.44 10.79
N ARG A 55 -13.59 -7.19 10.53
CA ARG A 55 -14.05 -6.74 9.22
C ARG A 55 -12.90 -6.71 8.20
N VAL A 56 -11.73 -6.23 8.60
CA VAL A 56 -10.54 -6.19 7.73
C VAL A 56 -10.14 -7.61 7.31
N VAL A 57 -10.07 -8.54 8.27
CA VAL A 57 -9.72 -9.94 7.99
C VAL A 57 -10.79 -10.61 7.14
N ALA A 58 -12.08 -10.39 7.41
CA ALA A 58 -13.16 -10.94 6.60
C ALA A 58 -13.06 -10.47 5.14
N ARG A 59 -12.82 -9.16 4.91
CA ARG A 59 -12.64 -8.59 3.57
C ARG A 59 -11.45 -9.22 2.85
N ALA A 60 -10.31 -9.38 3.54
CA ALA A 60 -9.14 -10.03 2.97
C ALA A 60 -9.43 -11.49 2.58
N LYS A 61 -10.14 -12.24 3.43
CA LYS A 61 -10.57 -13.61 3.14
C LYS A 61 -11.52 -13.67 1.93
N THR A 62 -12.45 -12.73 1.81
CA THR A 62 -13.34 -12.66 0.63
C THR A 62 -12.55 -12.40 -0.65
N ARG A 63 -11.58 -11.49 -0.62
CA ARG A 63 -10.71 -11.22 -1.78
C ARG A 63 -9.95 -12.48 -2.21
N LEU A 64 -9.39 -13.24 -1.27
CA LEU A 64 -8.67 -14.49 -1.56
C LEU A 64 -9.56 -15.59 -2.17
N LYS A 65 -10.88 -15.54 -1.96
CA LYS A 65 -11.81 -16.48 -2.58
C LYS A 65 -12.05 -16.17 -4.06
N THR A 66 -11.81 -14.93 -4.50
CA THR A 66 -11.98 -14.52 -5.89
C THR A 66 -10.97 -15.23 -6.77
N ARG A 67 -11.49 -16.10 -7.64
CA ARG A 67 -10.72 -16.91 -8.59
C ARG A 67 -11.48 -17.04 -9.91
N THR A 68 -10.76 -17.19 -11.00
CA THR A 68 -11.34 -17.47 -12.32
C THR A 68 -11.51 -18.98 -12.47
N LEU A 69 -12.69 -19.44 -12.91
CA LEU A 69 -12.95 -20.88 -13.10
C LEU A 69 -12.28 -21.45 -14.35
N GLY A 70 -12.06 -20.63 -15.38
CA GLY A 70 -11.53 -21.08 -16.68
C GLY A 70 -10.02 -21.35 -16.71
N SER A 71 -9.19 -20.46 -16.17
CA SER A 71 -7.73 -20.63 -16.15
C SER A 71 -7.14 -19.90 -14.94
N GLN A 72 -6.25 -20.57 -14.22
CA GLN A 72 -5.58 -20.02 -13.03
C GLN A 72 -4.52 -18.97 -13.38
N ASP A 73 -3.91 -19.04 -14.58
CA ASP A 73 -2.88 -18.07 -15.00
C ASP A 73 -3.47 -16.67 -15.23
N LYS A 74 -4.74 -16.61 -15.64
CA LYS A 74 -5.51 -15.35 -15.79
C LYS A 74 -6.28 -14.99 -14.52
N ALA A 75 -6.11 -15.73 -13.42
CA ALA A 75 -6.79 -15.43 -12.18
C ALA A 75 -6.17 -14.21 -11.50
N PRO A 76 -6.95 -13.48 -10.68
CA PRO A 76 -6.44 -12.35 -9.92
C PRO A 76 -5.27 -12.77 -9.02
N THR A 77 -4.12 -12.11 -9.18
CA THR A 77 -2.98 -12.33 -8.29
C THR A 77 -3.25 -11.67 -6.94
N HIS A 78 -3.15 -12.46 -5.87
CA HIS A 78 -3.35 -12.00 -4.49
C HIS A 78 -2.00 -11.85 -3.79
N PRO A 79 -1.40 -10.64 -3.77
CA PRO A 79 -0.13 -10.43 -3.08
C PRO A 79 -0.28 -10.67 -1.56
N ARG A 80 0.71 -11.34 -0.99
CA ARG A 80 0.77 -11.70 0.45
C ARG A 80 1.70 -10.82 1.26
N ARG A 81 2.64 -10.12 0.60
CA ARG A 81 3.58 -9.23 1.26
C ARG A 81 2.91 -7.87 1.50
N PRO A 82 3.06 -7.28 2.70
CA PRO A 82 2.64 -5.92 2.98
C PRO A 82 3.47 -4.90 2.20
#